data_AF-A0A9D5J2W1-F1
#
_entry.id   AF-A0A9D5J2W1-F1
#
_cell.length_a   1.000
_cell.length_b   1.000
_cell.length_c   1.000
_cell.angle_alpha   90.00
_cell.angle_beta   90.00
_cell.angle_gamma   90.00
#
_symmetry.space_group_name_H-M   'P 1'
#
loop_
_entity.id
_entity.type
_entity.pdbx_description
1 polymer ?
#
loop_
_entity_poly.entity_id
_entity_poly.type
_entity_poly.pdbx_seq_one_letter_code
_entity_poly.pdbx_strand_id
1 'polypeptide(L)'
;MKRIRIIASAVALMTTLAAGAQNISNCWIVGTAVPDFAQKMERTPDGGFMYAGPLKAGEARITTSLQNDAAVQLLTPAEADASLVNKGIKYNLTAAQESPAWQVYFTEDLYRVFVNTQKGEIRGEIFRPWGELFIGGGVTENGWDNKHMQAFTQSADDPCVWTWTGELRPHSQFKEPNAFKLEGQLKWGPKQLHPFTAQADVLETSQIRLGGNDDKWQLSRAGRYRLTVNVFKLTMKAEFLGE
;
A
#
# COMPACT_ATOMS: atom_id res chain seq x y z
N MET A 1 29.51 -64.10 8.02
CA MET A 1 28.34 -63.21 8.27
C MET A 1 28.83 -61.80 8.57
N LYS A 2 28.60 -60.83 7.67
CA LYS A 2 28.50 -59.39 7.97
C LYS A 2 27.87 -58.72 6.75
N ARG A 3 26.58 -58.39 6.85
CA ARG A 3 25.82 -57.66 5.81
C ARG A 3 26.05 -56.17 6.05
N ILE A 4 26.68 -55.49 5.10
CA ILE A 4 26.82 -54.02 5.10
C ILE A 4 25.50 -53.45 4.58
N ARG A 5 24.79 -52.68 5.40
CA ARG A 5 23.60 -51.92 5.00
C ARG A 5 24.05 -50.53 4.58
N ILE A 6 23.87 -50.19 3.31
CA ILE A 6 24.02 -48.81 2.81
C ILE A 6 22.70 -48.09 3.11
N ILE A 7 22.74 -47.15 4.05
CA ILE A 7 21.63 -46.22 4.29
C ILE A 7 21.87 -45.03 3.37
N ALA A 8 21.11 -44.95 2.28
CA ALA A 8 21.07 -43.76 1.43
C ALA A 8 20.11 -42.75 2.09
N SER A 9 20.67 -41.74 2.77
CA SER A 9 19.90 -40.60 3.26
C SER A 9 19.55 -39.70 2.08
N ALA A 10 18.28 -39.68 1.70
CA ALA A 10 17.76 -38.73 0.71
C ALA A 10 17.73 -37.33 1.34
N VAL A 11 18.67 -36.47 0.94
CA VAL A 11 18.60 -35.04 1.25
C VAL A 11 17.56 -34.43 0.31
N ALA A 12 16.38 -34.14 0.85
CA ALA A 12 15.38 -33.36 0.14
C ALA A 12 15.88 -31.92 0.04
N LEU A 13 16.40 -31.55 -1.13
CA LEU A 13 16.74 -30.18 -1.47
C LEU A 13 15.43 -29.40 -1.62
N MET A 14 14.98 -28.74 -0.55
CA MET A 14 13.91 -27.75 -0.64
C MET A 14 14.46 -26.56 -1.44
N THR A 15 14.21 -26.56 -2.75
CA THR A 15 14.38 -25.38 -3.58
C THR A 15 13.31 -24.38 -3.18
N THR A 16 13.70 -23.39 -2.39
CA THR A 16 12.91 -22.17 -2.23
C THR A 16 12.87 -21.49 -3.60
N LEU A 17 11.76 -21.63 -4.33
CA LEU A 17 11.47 -20.76 -5.46
C LEU A 17 11.35 -19.35 -4.89
N ALA A 18 12.40 -18.55 -5.04
CA ALA A 18 12.26 -17.11 -4.93
C ALA A 18 11.22 -16.71 -5.97
N ALA A 19 10.04 -16.25 -5.51
CA ALA A 19 9.04 -15.70 -6.39
C ALA A 19 9.66 -14.49 -7.09
N GLY A 20 10.03 -14.65 -8.36
CA GLY A 20 10.46 -13.53 -9.19
C GLY A 20 9.29 -12.57 -9.34
N ALA A 21 9.56 -11.27 -9.25
CA ALA A 21 8.56 -10.24 -9.51
C ALA A 21 7.89 -10.52 -10.87
N GLN A 22 6.57 -10.64 -10.88
CA GLN A 22 5.82 -10.87 -12.11
C GLN A 22 5.96 -9.64 -13.02
N ASN A 23 6.21 -9.86 -14.32
CA ASN A 23 6.42 -8.78 -15.28
C ASN A 23 5.09 -8.13 -15.71
N ILE A 24 4.39 -7.52 -14.74
CA ILE A 24 3.12 -6.84 -14.92
C ILE A 24 3.36 -5.33 -14.96
N SER A 25 3.05 -4.71 -16.10
CA SER A 25 3.28 -3.27 -16.32
C SER A 25 2.06 -2.42 -16.01
N ASN A 26 0.86 -2.96 -16.23
CA ASN A 26 -0.42 -2.28 -15.99
C ASN A 26 -1.45 -3.27 -15.43
N CYS A 27 -2.40 -2.75 -14.65
CA CYS A 27 -3.56 -3.48 -14.17
C CYS A 27 -4.82 -2.62 -14.28
N TRP A 28 -5.96 -3.29 -14.50
CA TRP A 28 -7.30 -2.73 -14.40
C TRP A 28 -8.13 -3.63 -13.49
N ILE A 29 -8.99 -3.02 -12.68
CA ILE A 29 -10.10 -3.72 -12.06
C ILE A 29 -11.30 -3.61 -13.00
N VAL A 30 -11.96 -4.73 -13.31
CA VAL A 30 -13.06 -4.82 -14.28
C VAL A 30 -14.19 -5.69 -13.75
N GLY A 31 -15.39 -5.54 -14.27
CA GLY A 31 -16.53 -6.41 -13.94
C GLY A 31 -17.78 -5.65 -13.50
N THR A 32 -18.81 -6.41 -13.12
CA THR A 32 -20.13 -5.86 -12.78
C THR A 32 -20.12 -5.04 -11.50
N ALA A 33 -19.17 -5.27 -10.59
CA ALA A 33 -18.96 -4.47 -9.38
C ALA A 33 -18.33 -3.09 -9.64
N VAL A 34 -17.71 -2.90 -10.81
CA VAL A 34 -16.79 -1.79 -11.09
C VAL A 34 -17.52 -0.67 -11.84
N PRO A 35 -17.35 0.62 -11.46
CA PRO A 35 -17.85 1.76 -12.23
C PRO A 35 -17.39 1.70 -13.69
N ASP A 36 -18.31 1.93 -14.62
CA ASP A 36 -18.08 1.85 -16.07
C ASP A 36 -17.48 0.51 -16.54
N PHE A 37 -17.67 -0.55 -15.76
CA PHE A 37 -17.16 -1.91 -15.95
C PHE A 37 -15.63 -2.06 -15.97
N ALA A 38 -14.86 -0.97 -15.96
CA ALA A 38 -13.40 -1.00 -15.98
C ALA A 38 -12.81 0.28 -15.38
N GLN A 39 -11.86 0.13 -14.46
CA GLN A 39 -11.09 1.23 -13.88
C GLN A 39 -9.61 0.87 -13.87
N LYS A 40 -8.75 1.82 -14.25
CA LYS A 40 -7.29 1.62 -14.22
C LYS A 40 -6.81 1.63 -12.78
N MET A 41 -5.92 0.71 -12.44
CA MET A 41 -5.23 0.72 -11.14
C MET A 41 -3.96 1.57 -11.25
N GLU A 42 -3.67 2.33 -10.20
CA GLU A 42 -2.44 3.10 -10.09
C GLU A 42 -1.28 2.16 -9.76
N ARG A 43 -0.18 2.26 -10.51
CA ARG A 43 1.05 1.51 -10.21
C ARG A 43 1.73 2.15 -9.00
N THR A 44 2.17 1.33 -8.05
CA THR A 44 2.92 1.80 -6.87
C THR A 44 4.43 1.71 -7.11
N PRO A 45 5.26 2.49 -6.39
CA PRO A 45 6.71 2.52 -6.60
C PRO A 45 7.41 1.16 -6.39
N ASP A 46 6.86 0.29 -5.54
CA ASP A 46 7.34 -1.08 -5.32
C ASP A 46 6.92 -2.09 -6.40
N GLY A 47 6.28 -1.63 -7.47
CA GLY A 47 5.83 -2.45 -8.60
C GLY A 47 4.50 -3.17 -8.37
N GLY A 48 3.79 -2.85 -7.29
CA GLY A 48 2.40 -3.25 -7.06
C GLY A 48 1.40 -2.34 -7.78
N PHE A 49 0.12 -2.56 -7.49
CA PHE A 49 -0.97 -1.72 -7.99
C PHE A 49 -2.01 -1.46 -6.91
N MET A 50 -2.64 -0.28 -6.97
CA MET A 50 -3.73 0.10 -6.08
C MET A 50 -4.93 0.65 -6.87
N TYR A 51 -6.12 0.23 -6.47
CA TYR A 51 -7.37 0.90 -6.80
C TYR A 51 -7.95 1.52 -5.53
N ALA A 52 -8.43 2.76 -5.63
CA ALA A 52 -9.15 3.44 -4.55
C ALA A 52 -10.40 4.11 -5.15
N GLY A 53 -11.58 3.58 -4.84
CA GLY A 53 -12.84 4.10 -5.38
C GLY A 53 -14.06 3.27 -5.00
N PRO A 54 -15.24 3.61 -5.53
CA PRO A 54 -16.49 2.94 -5.22
C PRO A 54 -16.60 1.58 -5.93
N LEU A 55 -17.11 0.58 -5.23
CA LEU A 55 -17.56 -0.68 -5.83
C LEU A 55 -18.97 -1.00 -5.36
N LYS A 56 -19.74 -1.67 -6.22
CA LYS A 56 -21.07 -2.20 -5.89
C LYS A 56 -21.03 -3.72 -5.76
N ALA A 57 -22.05 -4.28 -5.11
CA ALA A 57 -22.19 -5.73 -5.05
C ALA A 57 -22.19 -6.36 -6.47
N GLY A 58 -21.40 -7.41 -6.66
CA GLY A 58 -21.18 -8.05 -7.96
C GLY A 58 -19.82 -8.72 -8.08
N GLU A 59 -19.34 -8.86 -9.31
CA GLU A 59 -18.06 -9.49 -9.62
C GLU A 59 -17.01 -8.45 -10.02
N ALA A 60 -15.79 -8.63 -9.51
CA ALA A 60 -14.59 -7.93 -9.96
C ALA A 60 -13.53 -8.91 -10.45
N ARG A 61 -12.76 -8.52 -11.46
CA ARG A 61 -11.57 -9.22 -11.96
C ARG A 61 -10.43 -8.20 -12.06
N ILE A 62 -9.20 -8.66 -11.92
CA ILE A 62 -8.02 -7.83 -12.20
C ILE A 62 -7.37 -8.37 -13.46
N THR A 63 -7.18 -7.50 -14.46
CA THR A 63 -6.62 -7.83 -15.77
C THR A 63 -5.38 -7.00 -16.06
N THR A 64 -4.41 -7.57 -16.78
CA THR A 64 -3.17 -6.88 -17.19
C THR A 64 -3.32 -6.05 -18.47
N SER A 65 -4.46 -6.15 -19.16
CA SER A 65 -4.79 -5.36 -20.36
C SER A 65 -6.31 -5.35 -20.57
N LEU A 66 -6.82 -4.29 -21.21
CA LEU A 66 -8.20 -4.22 -21.70
C LEU A 66 -8.37 -4.73 -23.13
N GLN A 67 -7.26 -4.94 -23.85
CA GLN A 67 -7.30 -5.56 -25.17
C GLN A 67 -7.64 -7.04 -24.98
N ASN A 68 -8.35 -7.65 -25.93
CA ASN A 68 -8.67 -9.07 -25.88
C ASN A 68 -7.69 -9.85 -26.76
N ASP A 69 -6.43 -9.94 -26.31
CA ASP A 69 -5.37 -10.69 -26.98
C ASP A 69 -4.84 -11.82 -26.08
N ALA A 70 -4.01 -12.70 -26.66
CA ALA A 70 -3.47 -13.86 -25.98
C ALA A 70 -2.45 -13.52 -24.87
N ALA A 71 -2.00 -12.27 -24.75
CA ALA A 71 -1.06 -11.82 -23.73
C ALA A 71 -1.77 -11.33 -22.45
N VAL A 72 -3.09 -11.19 -22.49
CA VAL A 72 -3.89 -10.77 -21.33
C VAL A 72 -3.87 -11.84 -20.27
N GLN A 73 -3.52 -11.43 -19.06
CA GLN A 73 -3.58 -12.27 -17.88
C GLN A 73 -4.61 -11.73 -16.90
N LEU A 74 -5.40 -12.64 -16.35
CA LEU A 74 -6.28 -12.39 -15.22
C LEU A 74 -5.60 -12.82 -13.92
N LEU A 75 -5.70 -11.97 -12.91
CA LEU A 75 -5.26 -12.27 -11.55
C LEU A 75 -6.48 -12.78 -10.78
N THR A 76 -6.62 -14.10 -10.72
CA THR A 76 -7.85 -14.77 -10.25
C THR A 76 -7.65 -15.46 -8.91
N PRO A 77 -8.69 -15.52 -8.06
CA PRO A 77 -8.63 -16.30 -6.84
C PRO A 77 -8.62 -17.81 -7.16
N ALA A 78 -8.15 -18.62 -6.21
CA ALA A 78 -8.24 -20.07 -6.31
C ALA A 78 -9.69 -20.59 -6.14
N GLU A 79 -10.51 -19.87 -5.36
CA GLU A 79 -11.90 -20.22 -5.02
C GLU A 79 -12.87 -19.30 -5.76
N ALA A 80 -13.96 -19.86 -6.31
CA ALA A 80 -14.92 -19.14 -7.14
C ALA A 80 -15.71 -18.05 -6.40
N ASP A 81 -15.85 -18.21 -5.09
CA ASP A 81 -16.57 -17.32 -4.17
C ASP A 81 -15.62 -16.49 -3.29
N ALA A 82 -14.33 -16.40 -3.64
CA ALA A 82 -13.38 -15.63 -2.86
C ALA A 82 -13.76 -14.14 -2.77
N SER A 83 -13.90 -13.66 -1.53
CA SER A 83 -14.16 -12.25 -1.23
C SER A 83 -13.01 -11.36 -1.71
N LEU A 84 -13.34 -10.27 -2.40
CA LEU A 84 -12.39 -9.20 -2.69
C LEU A 84 -11.90 -8.54 -1.39
N VAL A 85 -12.76 -8.44 -0.37
CA VAL A 85 -12.38 -7.96 0.96
C VAL A 85 -11.72 -9.11 1.72
N ASN A 86 -10.39 -9.04 1.87
CA ASN A 86 -9.59 -10.09 2.48
C ASN A 86 -8.27 -9.52 3.06
N LYS A 87 -7.39 -10.38 3.59
CA LYS A 87 -6.12 -9.97 4.22
C LYS A 87 -4.86 -10.25 3.37
N GLY A 88 -5.01 -10.46 2.07
CA GLY A 88 -3.94 -10.90 1.17
C GLY A 88 -4.09 -12.37 0.84
N ILE A 89 -4.78 -12.67 -0.25
CA ILE A 89 -4.96 -14.03 -0.78
C ILE A 89 -4.11 -14.18 -2.03
N LYS A 90 -3.50 -15.36 -2.20
CA LYS A 90 -2.74 -15.69 -3.41
C LYS A 90 -3.65 -15.67 -4.64
N TYR A 91 -3.18 -15.07 -5.73
CA TYR A 91 -3.85 -15.16 -7.02
C TYR A 91 -3.10 -16.07 -7.97
N ASN A 92 -3.83 -16.63 -8.93
CA ASN A 92 -3.29 -17.32 -10.09
C ASN A 92 -3.25 -16.35 -11.28
N LEU A 93 -2.28 -16.53 -12.18
CA LEU A 93 -2.29 -15.91 -13.49
C LEU A 93 -2.93 -16.87 -14.48
N THR A 94 -4.06 -16.50 -15.05
CA THR A 94 -4.77 -17.30 -16.03
C THR A 94 -4.99 -16.53 -17.33
N ALA A 95 -5.17 -17.25 -18.44
CA ALA A 95 -5.58 -16.65 -19.70
C ALA A 95 -7.02 -16.14 -19.61
N ALA A 96 -7.42 -15.26 -20.52
CA ALA A 96 -8.66 -14.50 -20.48
C ALA A 96 -9.99 -15.31 -20.49
N GLN A 97 -9.97 -16.65 -20.58
CA GLN A 97 -11.17 -17.49 -20.64
C GLN A 97 -11.47 -18.20 -19.32
N GLU A 98 -12.73 -18.07 -18.87
CA GLU A 98 -13.39 -18.81 -17.77
C GLU A 98 -12.58 -18.95 -16.48
N SER A 99 -12.25 -17.81 -15.88
CA SER A 99 -11.59 -17.80 -14.57
C SER A 99 -12.50 -17.20 -13.48
N PRO A 100 -12.41 -17.71 -12.23
CA PRO A 100 -13.07 -17.15 -11.06
C PRO A 100 -12.99 -15.63 -10.96
N ALA A 101 -14.09 -14.99 -10.57
CA ALA A 101 -14.10 -13.59 -10.19
C ALA A 101 -13.88 -13.42 -8.68
N TRP A 102 -13.37 -12.25 -8.30
CA TRP A 102 -13.44 -11.78 -6.93
C TRP A 102 -14.86 -11.31 -6.63
N GLN A 103 -15.44 -11.81 -5.54
CA GLN A 103 -16.79 -11.44 -5.12
C GLN A 103 -16.75 -10.13 -4.33
N VAL A 104 -17.58 -9.16 -4.74
CA VAL A 104 -17.83 -7.93 -4.01
C VAL A 104 -19.22 -8.04 -3.39
N TYR A 105 -19.29 -8.17 -2.07
CA TYR A 105 -20.57 -8.41 -1.39
C TYR A 105 -21.34 -7.16 -1.03
N PHE A 106 -20.66 -6.03 -0.87
CA PHE A 106 -21.25 -4.79 -0.36
C PHE A 106 -21.03 -3.65 -1.34
N THR A 107 -22.01 -2.74 -1.40
CA THR A 107 -21.85 -1.48 -2.13
C THR A 107 -21.34 -0.42 -1.16
N GLU A 108 -20.14 0.08 -1.41
CA GLU A 108 -19.49 1.11 -0.60
C GLU A 108 -18.65 2.02 -1.49
N ASP A 109 -18.51 3.29 -1.09
CA ASP A 109 -17.79 4.29 -1.88
C ASP A 109 -16.27 4.22 -1.73
N LEU A 110 -15.80 3.61 -0.63
CA LEU A 110 -14.40 3.67 -0.22
C LEU A 110 -13.76 2.28 -0.20
N TYR A 111 -13.67 1.62 -1.35
CA TYR A 111 -12.84 0.42 -1.48
C TYR A 111 -11.38 0.78 -1.73
N ARG A 112 -10.46 0.04 -1.11
CA ARG A 112 -9.07 -0.06 -1.57
C ARG A 112 -8.77 -1.49 -1.97
N VAL A 113 -8.16 -1.68 -3.14
CA VAL A 113 -7.72 -2.98 -3.64
C VAL A 113 -6.25 -2.88 -3.99
N PHE A 114 -5.45 -3.79 -3.46
CA PHE A 114 -4.01 -3.85 -3.63
C PHE A 114 -3.62 -5.14 -4.34
N VAL A 115 -2.76 -5.01 -5.36
CA VAL A 115 -2.07 -6.12 -6.00
C VAL A 115 -0.60 -6.05 -5.60
N ASN A 116 -0.12 -7.07 -4.90
CA ASN A 116 1.29 -7.26 -4.62
C ASN A 116 1.87 -8.28 -5.62
N THR A 117 2.59 -7.79 -6.62
CA THR A 117 3.17 -8.60 -7.72
C THR A 117 4.39 -9.41 -7.29
N GLN A 118 5.07 -9.01 -6.21
CA GLN A 118 6.21 -9.74 -5.65
C GLN A 118 5.74 -10.96 -4.86
N LYS A 119 4.64 -10.82 -4.12
CA LYS A 119 4.03 -11.90 -3.32
C LYS A 119 3.00 -12.69 -4.11
N GLY A 120 2.51 -12.20 -5.24
CA GLY A 120 1.39 -12.79 -5.94
C GLY A 120 0.11 -12.76 -5.11
N GLU A 121 -0.16 -11.64 -4.42
CA GLU A 121 -1.31 -11.49 -3.52
C GLU A 121 -2.23 -10.34 -3.94
N ILE A 122 -3.54 -10.54 -3.78
CA ILE A 122 -4.54 -9.48 -3.84
C ILE A 122 -5.14 -9.30 -2.44
N ARG A 123 -5.28 -8.05 -2.03
CA ARG A 123 -5.95 -7.64 -0.79
C ARG A 123 -6.94 -6.54 -1.07
N GLY A 124 -8.21 -6.71 -0.73
CA GLY A 124 -9.18 -5.63 -0.73
C GLY A 124 -9.65 -5.28 0.69
N GLU A 125 -10.09 -4.05 0.88
CA GLU A 125 -10.71 -3.58 2.12
C GLU A 125 -11.76 -2.50 1.84
N ILE A 126 -12.78 -2.44 2.70
CA ILE A 126 -13.66 -1.28 2.81
C ILE A 126 -12.97 -0.33 3.78
N PHE A 127 -12.48 0.78 3.25
CA PHE A 127 -11.81 1.82 4.02
C PHE A 127 -12.81 2.65 4.81
N ARG A 128 -12.44 2.99 6.05
CA ARG A 128 -13.14 3.96 6.87
C ARG A 128 -12.19 5.14 7.12
N PRO A 129 -12.63 6.39 6.91
CA PRO A 129 -11.82 7.57 7.17
C PRO A 129 -11.21 7.54 8.57
N TRP A 130 -9.99 8.05 8.69
CA TRP A 130 -9.32 8.12 9.98
C TRP A 130 -9.96 9.23 10.82
N GLY A 131 -9.89 9.10 12.14
CA GLY A 131 -10.31 10.16 13.06
C GLY A 131 -9.18 11.12 13.40
N GLU A 132 -7.93 10.72 13.17
CA GLU A 132 -6.73 11.46 13.53
C GLU A 132 -5.57 11.13 12.60
N LEU A 133 -4.66 12.08 12.43
CA LEU A 133 -3.38 11.91 11.77
C LEU A 133 -2.35 12.83 12.44
N PHE A 134 -1.14 12.32 12.65
CA PHE A 134 -0.07 13.01 13.35
C PHE A 134 1.26 12.92 12.60
N ILE A 135 2.12 13.91 12.81
CA ILE A 135 3.54 13.89 12.42
C ILE A 135 4.40 13.82 13.69
N GLY A 136 5.41 12.96 13.66
CA GLY A 136 6.41 12.84 14.71
C GLY A 136 7.76 12.43 14.15
N GLY A 137 8.84 12.86 14.79
CA GLY A 137 10.19 12.55 14.36
C GLY A 137 11.22 13.57 14.84
N GLY A 138 12.50 13.26 14.61
CA GLY A 138 13.63 14.12 14.99
C GLY A 138 13.58 15.53 14.40
N VAL A 139 12.78 15.77 13.36
CA VAL A 139 12.58 17.10 12.78
C VAL A 139 11.45 17.92 13.39
N THR A 140 10.67 17.33 14.30
CA THR A 140 9.53 17.96 14.98
C THR A 140 9.88 18.35 16.40
N GLU A 141 9.13 19.28 16.99
CA GLU A 141 9.34 19.83 18.34
C GLU A 141 9.44 18.74 19.43
N ASN A 142 8.58 17.72 19.35
CA ASN A 142 8.49 16.65 20.35
C ASN A 142 9.29 15.39 19.97
N GLY A 143 10.09 15.44 18.91
CA GLY A 143 10.95 14.33 18.52
C GLY A 143 10.19 13.04 18.27
N TRP A 144 10.70 11.94 18.82
CA TRP A 144 10.10 10.59 18.73
C TRP A 144 9.18 10.25 19.92
N ASP A 145 8.60 11.25 20.60
CA ASP A 145 7.58 11.00 21.63
C ASP A 145 6.22 10.73 20.99
N ASN A 146 5.82 9.45 20.96
CA ASN A 146 4.57 9.02 20.33
C ASN A 146 3.30 9.42 21.09
N LYS A 147 3.41 10.00 22.28
CA LYS A 147 2.29 10.54 23.03
C LYS A 147 2.06 12.03 22.78
N HIS A 148 3.02 12.70 22.13
CA HIS A 148 3.03 14.14 21.94
C HIS A 148 3.33 14.53 20.47
N MET A 149 2.96 13.70 19.50
CA MET A 149 3.09 14.04 18.08
C MET A 149 2.15 15.20 17.69
N GLN A 150 2.51 15.95 16.65
CA GLN A 150 1.74 17.12 16.22
C GLN A 150 0.59 16.70 15.30
N ALA A 151 -0.62 17.19 15.55
CA ALA A 151 -1.82 16.79 14.82
C ALA A 151 -1.97 17.52 13.48
N PHE A 152 -2.45 16.80 12.47
CA PHE A 152 -3.00 17.39 11.25
C PHE A 152 -4.41 17.91 11.50
N THR A 153 -4.85 18.85 10.66
CA THR A 153 -6.25 19.28 10.55
C THR A 153 -6.95 18.49 9.45
N GLN A 154 -8.08 17.87 9.77
CA GLN A 154 -8.92 17.20 8.78
C GLN A 154 -9.60 18.23 7.88
N SER A 155 -9.72 17.94 6.58
CA SER A 155 -10.52 18.75 5.68
C SER A 155 -12.02 18.62 6.02
N ALA A 156 -12.73 19.76 5.99
CA ALA A 156 -14.19 19.78 6.17
C ALA A 156 -14.94 19.24 4.95
N ASP A 157 -14.32 19.27 3.77
CA ASP A 157 -14.94 18.87 2.50
C ASP A 157 -14.65 17.40 2.14
N ASP A 158 -13.55 16.83 2.66
CA ASP A 158 -13.16 15.44 2.42
C ASP A 158 -12.51 14.84 3.69
N PRO A 159 -13.18 13.91 4.40
CA PRO A 159 -12.66 13.33 5.64
C PRO A 159 -11.41 12.45 5.43
N CYS A 160 -11.05 12.13 4.18
CA CYS A 160 -9.83 11.41 3.85
C CYS A 160 -8.63 12.33 3.66
N VAL A 161 -8.83 13.65 3.59
CA VAL A 161 -7.76 14.64 3.36
C VAL A 161 -7.39 15.34 4.67
N TRP A 162 -6.09 15.45 4.90
CA TRP A 162 -5.50 16.03 6.10
C TRP A 162 -4.42 17.04 5.72
N THR A 163 -4.35 18.15 6.44
CA THR A 163 -3.32 19.18 6.23
C THR A 163 -2.59 19.49 7.53
N TRP A 164 -1.27 19.60 7.46
CA TRP A 164 -0.44 20.10 8.55
C TRP A 164 0.43 21.24 8.03
N THR A 165 0.64 22.27 8.85
CA THR A 165 1.57 23.36 8.55
C THR A 165 2.40 23.66 9.77
N GLY A 166 3.72 23.63 9.62
CA GLY A 166 4.63 23.83 10.73
C GLY A 166 6.09 23.87 10.28
N GLU A 167 6.98 24.03 11.24
CA GLU A 167 8.42 24.02 11.01
C GLU A 167 8.96 22.59 11.08
N LEU A 168 9.79 22.23 10.10
CA LEU A 168 10.61 21.02 10.12
C LEU A 168 12.07 21.44 10.15
N ARG A 169 12.81 21.02 11.17
CA ARG A 169 14.24 21.33 11.32
C ARG A 169 14.95 20.21 12.07
N PRO A 170 16.21 19.88 11.78
CA PRO A 170 16.90 18.85 12.54
C PRO A 170 17.16 19.25 14.00
N HIS A 171 16.88 18.33 14.93
CA HIS A 171 17.13 18.51 16.37
C HIS A 171 18.15 17.50 16.87
N SER A 172 19.40 17.93 17.08
CA SER A 172 20.53 17.04 17.40
C SER A 172 20.39 16.26 18.71
N GLN A 173 19.51 16.68 19.62
CA GLN A 173 19.19 15.96 20.84
C GLN A 173 18.35 14.69 20.62
N PHE A 174 17.68 14.58 19.47
CA PHE A 174 16.87 13.40 19.13
C PHE A 174 17.66 12.41 18.28
N LYS A 175 17.34 11.12 18.41
CA LYS A 175 17.78 10.10 17.45
C LYS A 175 17.24 10.46 16.06
N GLU A 176 17.92 10.03 14.99
CA GLU A 176 17.50 10.30 13.61
C GLU A 176 17.03 11.76 13.41
N PRO A 177 17.89 12.74 13.73
CA PRO A 177 17.49 14.14 13.94
C PRO A 177 16.89 14.78 12.69
N ASN A 178 17.13 14.21 11.51
CA ASN A 178 16.62 14.70 10.24
C ASN A 178 15.48 13.85 9.65
N ALA A 179 14.86 12.96 10.43
CA ALA A 179 13.81 12.08 9.94
C ALA A 179 12.47 12.25 10.66
N PHE A 180 11.37 11.86 9.99
CA PHE A 180 10.03 11.80 10.57
C PHE A 180 9.16 10.72 9.91
N LYS A 181 8.00 10.48 10.51
CA LYS A 181 6.93 9.64 9.99
C LYS A 181 5.56 10.18 10.34
N LEU A 182 4.53 9.57 9.77
CA LEU A 182 3.13 9.91 10.03
C LEU A 182 2.40 8.73 10.66
N GLU A 183 1.58 9.01 11.67
CA GLU A 183 0.87 7.99 12.45
C GLU A 183 -0.61 8.39 12.58
N GLY A 184 -1.53 7.44 12.46
CA GLY A 184 -2.98 7.67 12.54
C GLY A 184 -3.55 7.64 13.96
N GLN A 185 -2.70 7.85 14.97
CA GLN A 185 -3.00 7.77 16.42
C GLN A 185 -1.74 8.13 17.24
N LEU A 186 -1.90 8.57 18.49
CA LEU A 186 -0.80 8.83 19.43
C LEU A 186 -0.19 7.56 20.05
N LYS A 187 0.25 6.64 19.19
CA LYS A 187 1.08 5.48 19.51
C LYS A 187 1.64 4.89 18.22
N TRP A 188 2.77 4.18 18.31
CA TRP A 188 3.35 3.48 17.17
C TRP A 188 2.49 2.31 16.70
N GLY A 189 1.91 2.42 15.50
CA GLY A 189 1.16 1.33 14.87
C GLY A 189 -0.15 0.96 15.57
N PRO A 190 -1.19 0.55 14.82
CA PRO A 190 -1.07 -0.12 13.51
C PRO A 190 -1.26 0.80 12.30
N LYS A 191 -1.65 2.07 12.49
CA LYS A 191 -1.88 3.01 11.38
C LYS A 191 -0.64 3.85 11.12
N GLN A 192 0.31 3.30 10.37
CA GLN A 192 1.59 3.97 10.09
C GLN A 192 1.67 4.28 8.60
N LEU A 193 2.01 5.51 8.23
CA LEU A 193 2.27 5.86 6.84
C LEU A 193 3.76 6.06 6.63
N HIS A 194 4.27 5.41 5.60
CA HIS A 194 5.69 5.40 5.25
C HIS A 194 5.88 5.78 3.79
N PRO A 195 7.05 6.31 3.41
CA PRO A 195 7.48 6.30 2.02
C PRO A 195 7.71 4.85 1.55
N PHE A 196 7.77 4.68 0.23
CA PHE A 196 8.16 3.39 -0.37
C PHE A 196 9.66 3.12 -0.28
N THR A 197 10.47 4.18 -0.12
CA THR A 197 11.93 4.11 -0.03
C THR A 197 12.38 4.79 1.26
N ALA A 198 13.28 4.14 2.00
CA ALA A 198 13.91 4.75 3.17
C ALA A 198 14.60 6.07 2.77
N GLN A 199 14.50 7.08 3.65
CA GLN A 199 15.12 8.39 3.46
C GLN A 199 14.61 9.16 2.23
N ALA A 200 13.40 8.85 1.74
CA ALA A 200 12.78 9.63 0.68
C ALA A 200 12.66 11.11 1.09
N ASP A 201 12.93 12.00 0.13
CA ASP A 201 12.63 13.42 0.29
C ASP A 201 11.11 13.60 0.27
N VAL A 202 10.59 14.31 1.27
CA VAL A 202 9.16 14.60 1.37
C VAL A 202 8.67 15.47 0.20
N LEU A 203 9.51 16.35 -0.35
CA LEU A 203 9.16 17.20 -1.49
C LEU A 203 8.98 16.41 -2.79
N GLU A 204 9.63 15.26 -2.91
CA GLU A 204 9.56 14.38 -4.08
C GLU A 204 8.57 13.22 -3.87
N THR A 205 7.91 13.16 -2.71
CA THR A 205 6.97 12.08 -2.38
C THR A 205 5.55 12.45 -2.84
N SER A 206 4.97 11.62 -3.71
CA SER A 206 3.56 11.72 -4.14
C SER A 206 2.70 10.53 -3.71
N GLN A 207 3.29 9.34 -3.59
CA GLN A 207 2.64 8.11 -3.14
C GLN A 207 3.26 7.61 -1.83
N ILE A 208 2.42 7.11 -0.95
CA ILE A 208 2.81 6.57 0.36
C ILE A 208 2.20 5.18 0.56
N ARG A 209 2.65 4.47 1.59
CA ARG A 209 2.12 3.15 1.93
C ARG A 209 1.68 3.07 3.38
N LEU A 210 0.69 2.20 3.62
CA LEU A 210 0.23 1.86 4.95
C LEU A 210 1.04 0.67 5.49
N GLY A 211 1.75 0.87 6.61
CA GLY A 211 2.62 -0.14 7.20
C GLY A 211 3.83 -0.49 6.32
N GLY A 212 4.32 -1.73 6.44
CA GLY A 212 5.53 -2.18 5.77
C GLY A 212 6.77 -2.05 6.65
N ASN A 213 7.94 -1.81 6.04
CA ASN A 213 9.15 -1.49 6.79
C ASN A 213 9.02 -0.10 7.43
N ASP A 214 9.71 0.12 8.55
CA ASP A 214 9.75 1.40 9.29
C ASP A 214 10.63 2.46 8.58
N ASP A 215 10.35 2.66 7.29
CA ASP A 215 11.01 3.63 6.43
C ASP A 215 10.53 5.03 6.79
N LYS A 216 11.44 6.00 6.81
CA LYS A 216 11.16 7.38 7.25
C LYS A 216 11.48 8.35 6.13
N TRP A 217 10.78 9.48 6.10
CA TRP A 217 11.20 10.61 5.29
C TRP A 217 12.45 11.23 5.91
N GLN A 218 13.34 11.73 5.06
CA GLN A 218 14.48 12.52 5.49
C GLN A 218 14.32 13.95 4.99
N LEU A 219 14.48 14.90 5.91
CA LEU A 219 14.38 16.31 5.60
C LEU A 219 15.65 16.79 4.91
N SER A 220 15.52 17.24 3.66
CA SER A 220 16.60 17.79 2.84
C SER A 220 16.86 19.27 3.12
N ARG A 221 15.82 20.02 3.53
CA ARG A 221 15.88 21.46 3.79
C ARG A 221 15.10 21.81 5.05
N ALA A 222 15.70 22.60 5.95
CA ALA A 222 14.98 23.12 7.11
C ALA A 222 14.08 24.29 6.71
N GLY A 223 12.94 24.43 7.39
CA GLY A 223 12.04 25.57 7.24
C GLY A 223 10.59 25.19 7.46
N ARG A 224 9.68 26.03 6.99
CA ARG A 224 8.23 25.87 7.14
C ARG A 224 7.65 25.09 5.96
N TYR A 225 6.80 24.12 6.26
CA TYR A 225 6.16 23.25 5.28
C TYR A 225 4.66 23.25 5.42
N ARG A 226 3.95 23.03 4.32
CA ARG A 226 2.58 22.50 4.32
C ARG A 226 2.59 21.08 3.78
N LEU A 227 2.07 20.13 4.56
CA LEU A 227 1.86 18.75 4.16
C LEU A 227 0.37 18.53 3.93
N THR A 228 0.00 17.94 2.80
CA THR A 228 -1.37 17.48 2.52
C THR A 228 -1.33 15.97 2.26
N VAL A 229 -2.16 15.21 2.97
CA VAL A 229 -2.17 13.75 2.93
C VAL A 229 -3.58 13.27 2.63
N ASN A 230 -3.75 12.37 1.66
CA ASN A 230 -5.00 11.64 1.46
C ASN A 230 -4.82 10.19 1.94
N VAL A 231 -5.45 9.84 3.06
CA VAL A 231 -5.29 8.51 3.69
C VAL A 231 -6.06 7.39 2.98
N PHE A 232 -7.03 7.75 2.13
CA PHE A 232 -7.77 6.80 1.30
C PHE A 232 -6.97 6.46 0.03
N LYS A 233 -6.52 7.49 -0.69
CA LYS A 233 -5.71 7.33 -1.92
C LYS A 233 -4.24 7.00 -1.64
N LEU A 234 -3.82 7.06 -0.37
CA LEU A 234 -2.42 6.86 0.03
C LEU A 234 -1.47 7.74 -0.81
N THR A 235 -1.80 9.02 -0.87
CA THR A 235 -0.99 10.05 -1.51
C THR A 235 -0.63 11.15 -0.52
N MET A 236 0.44 11.86 -0.82
CA MET A 236 0.79 13.07 -0.10
C MET A 236 1.39 14.12 -1.03
N LYS A 237 1.42 15.36 -0.56
CA LYS A 237 2.13 16.48 -1.17
C LYS A 237 2.77 17.31 -0.06
N ALA A 238 4.04 17.67 -0.24
CA ALA A 238 4.71 18.67 0.58
C ALA A 238 4.93 19.96 -0.20
N GLU A 239 4.78 21.09 0.47
CA GLU A 239 5.05 22.42 -0.06
C GLU A 239 6.02 23.12 0.88
N PHE A 240 7.19 23.50 0.38
CA PHE A 240 8.12 24.35 1.11
C PHE A 240 7.63 25.80 1.07
N LEU A 241 7.46 26.42 2.24
CA LEU A 241 6.88 27.76 2.38
C LEU A 241 7.90 28.86 2.68
N GLY A 242 9.14 28.50 3.00
CA GLY A 242 10.20 29.42 3.36
C GLY A 242 10.97 28.99 4.60
N GLU A 243 12.07 29.69 4.88
CA GLU A 243 12.86 29.57 6.11
C GLU A 243 12.29 30.42 7.23
#